data_AF-A0A0N4VA85-F1
#
_entry.id   AF-A0A0N4VA85-F1
#
_cell.length_a   1.000
_cell.length_b   1.000
_cell.length_c   1.000
_cell.angle_alpha   90.00
_cell.angle_beta   90.00
_cell.angle_gamma   90.00
#
_symmetry.space_group_name_H-M   'P 1'
#
loop_
_entity.id
_entity.type
_entity.pdbx_description
1 polymer ?
#
loop_
_entity_poly.entity_id
_entity_poly.type
_entity_poly.pdbx_seq_one_letter_code
_entity_poly.pdbx_strand_id
1 'polypeptide(L)'
;MSCLRISFTLVCYNLFSRMEELLDLEKLKSLTPEQQDQVIMGVKQHAAITNAQNLITDLSDKCTHKCITSPGSSLSNGEKQCLQRCMDRFMDSWNLVSQTLQKRLQDDLAAGSAAGGSFS
;
A
#
# COMPACT_ATOMS: atom_id res chain seq x y z
N MET A 1 -38.27 1.88 6.02
CA MET A 1 -36.87 1.70 6.52
C MET A 1 -35.95 1.09 5.45
N SER A 2 -36.13 1.40 4.16
CA SER A 2 -35.31 0.82 3.07
C SER A 2 -34.22 1.77 2.53
N CYS A 3 -34.31 3.08 2.80
CA CYS A 3 -33.32 4.06 2.33
C CYS A 3 -31.95 3.92 3.03
N LEU A 4 -31.91 3.52 4.30
CA LEU A 4 -30.63 3.47 5.05
C LEU A 4 -29.74 2.29 4.62
N ARG A 5 -30.36 1.18 4.17
CA ARG A 5 -29.63 0.05 3.57
C ARG A 5 -29.06 0.40 2.20
N ILE A 6 -29.82 1.14 1.36
CA ILE A 6 -29.35 1.56 0.03
C ILE A 6 -28.13 2.47 0.15
N SER A 7 -28.11 3.42 1.09
CA SER A 7 -26.93 4.28 1.30
C SER A 7 -25.69 3.49 1.74
N PHE A 8 -25.84 2.51 2.62
CA PHE A 8 -24.71 1.69 3.08
C PHE A 8 -24.20 0.75 1.97
N THR A 9 -25.11 0.18 1.18
CA THR A 9 -24.78 -0.61 0.00
C THR A 9 -24.13 0.27 -1.07
N LEU A 10 -24.61 1.50 -1.34
CA LEU A 10 -23.94 2.44 -2.25
C LEU A 10 -22.56 2.84 -1.75
N VAL A 11 -22.37 3.07 -0.45
CA VAL A 11 -21.04 3.39 0.10
C VAL A 11 -20.11 2.19 -0.05
N CYS A 12 -20.57 0.97 0.23
CA CYS A 12 -19.80 -0.25 -0.03
C CYS A 12 -19.52 -0.45 -1.54
N TYR A 13 -20.46 -0.22 -2.44
CA TYR A 13 -20.23 -0.27 -3.89
C TYR A 13 -19.27 0.83 -4.35
N ASN A 14 -19.41 2.08 -3.87
CA ASN A 14 -18.48 3.17 -4.22
C ASN A 14 -17.08 2.96 -3.64
N LEU A 15 -16.97 2.36 -2.45
CA LEU A 15 -15.69 2.01 -1.80
C LEU A 15 -15.04 0.77 -2.43
N PHE A 16 -15.84 -0.21 -2.87
CA PHE A 16 -15.40 -1.41 -3.59
C PHE A 16 -15.02 -1.10 -5.05
N SER A 17 -15.81 -0.28 -5.77
CA SER A 17 -15.47 0.19 -7.12
C SER A 17 -14.21 1.05 -7.16
N ARG A 18 -13.91 1.80 -6.09
CA ARG A 18 -12.62 2.51 -5.95
C ARG A 18 -11.41 1.61 -5.76
N MET A 19 -11.62 0.37 -5.34
CA MET A 19 -10.55 -0.61 -5.18
C MET A 19 -10.22 -1.32 -6.51
N GLU A 20 -11.15 -1.27 -7.47
CA GLU A 20 -11.07 -1.94 -8.78
C GLU A 20 -10.53 -1.02 -9.90
N GLU A 21 -10.03 0.18 -9.57
CA GLU A 21 -9.24 1.01 -10.50
C GLU A 21 -7.74 0.64 -10.43
N LEU A 22 -7.48 -0.66 -10.35
CA LEU A 22 -6.14 -1.22 -10.21
C LEU A 22 -5.59 -1.57 -11.60
N LEU A 23 -4.95 -0.57 -12.21
CA LEU A 23 -4.09 -0.66 -13.39
C LEU A 23 -4.59 -1.47 -14.59
N ASP A 24 -5.18 -0.78 -15.56
CA ASP A 24 -5.60 -1.38 -16.82
C ASP A 24 -4.40 -1.55 -17.79
N LEU A 25 -3.72 -2.70 -17.70
CA LEU A 25 -2.54 -3.05 -18.52
C LEU A 25 -2.82 -3.10 -20.03
N GLU A 26 -4.09 -3.31 -20.43
CA GLU A 26 -4.47 -3.30 -21.84
C GLU A 26 -4.35 -1.91 -22.46
N LYS A 27 -4.76 -0.88 -21.69
CA LYS A 27 -4.72 0.51 -22.13
C LYS A 27 -3.28 1.02 -22.30
N LEU A 28 -2.34 0.51 -21.51
CA LEU A 28 -0.91 0.81 -21.62
C LEU A 28 -0.27 0.26 -22.92
N LYS A 29 -0.78 -0.84 -23.48
CA LYS A 29 -0.24 -1.45 -24.71
C LYS A 29 -0.72 -0.76 -25.99
N SER A 30 -1.83 -0.03 -25.94
CA SER A 30 -2.41 0.67 -27.08
C SER A 30 -1.95 2.13 -27.25
N LEU A 31 -1.13 2.65 -26.34
CA LEU A 31 -0.67 4.04 -26.34
C LEU A 31 0.63 4.22 -27.13
N THR A 32 0.88 5.43 -27.65
CA THR A 32 2.19 5.76 -28.24
C THR A 32 3.28 5.76 -27.16
N PRO A 33 4.56 5.60 -27.51
CA PRO A 33 5.66 5.60 -26.54
C PRO A 33 5.64 6.84 -25.62
N GLU A 34 5.30 8.01 -26.17
CA GLU A 34 5.23 9.27 -25.42
C GLU A 34 4.06 9.30 -24.43
N GLN A 35 2.91 8.73 -24.82
CA GLN A 35 1.74 8.63 -23.95
C GLN A 35 1.93 7.56 -22.87
N GLN A 36 2.63 6.48 -23.21
CA GLN A 36 2.96 5.39 -22.29
C GLN A 36 3.86 5.89 -21.15
N ASP A 37 4.87 6.70 -21.44
CA ASP A 37 5.75 7.30 -20.42
C ASP A 37 4.97 8.18 -19.43
N GLN A 38 4.07 9.03 -19.94
CA GLN A 38 3.22 9.88 -19.08
C GLN A 38 2.32 9.05 -18.16
N VAL A 39 1.73 7.97 -18.68
CA VAL A 39 0.89 7.07 -17.88
C VAL A 39 1.73 6.32 -16.85
N ILE A 40 2.89 5.78 -17.21
CA ILE A 40 3.79 5.07 -16.28
C ILE A 40 4.24 6.00 -15.14
N MET A 41 4.53 7.27 -15.43
CA MET A 41 4.86 8.26 -14.39
C MET A 41 3.69 8.48 -13.42
N GLY A 42 2.48 8.66 -13.95
CA GLY A 42 1.27 8.81 -13.13
C GLY A 42 1.00 7.58 -12.26
N VAL A 43 1.17 6.38 -12.83
CA VAL A 43 1.04 5.10 -12.13
C VAL A 43 2.05 4.97 -10.99
N LYS A 44 3.33 5.27 -11.24
CA LYS A 44 4.38 5.22 -10.20
C LYS A 44 4.06 6.15 -9.04
N GLN A 45 3.61 7.37 -9.34
CA GLN A 45 3.22 8.34 -8.33
C GLN A 45 2.02 7.83 -7.50
N HIS A 46 1.01 7.29 -8.17
CA HIS A 46 -0.18 6.77 -7.51
C HIS A 46 0.14 5.53 -6.64
N ALA A 47 1.00 4.64 -7.13
CA ALA A 47 1.48 3.48 -6.38
C ALA A 47 2.25 3.91 -5.12
N ALA A 48 3.10 4.93 -5.21
CA ALA A 48 3.82 5.46 -4.06
C ALA A 48 2.87 6.05 -3.01
N ILE A 49 1.86 6.83 -3.44
CA ILE A 49 0.83 7.39 -2.55
C ILE A 49 0.02 6.28 -1.87
N THR A 50 -0.43 5.28 -2.64
CA THR A 50 -1.23 4.17 -2.13
C THR A 50 -0.44 3.33 -1.13
N ASN A 51 0.83 3.04 -1.42
CA ASN A 51 1.70 2.33 -0.49
C ASN A 51 1.91 3.10 0.82
N ALA A 52 2.07 4.43 0.76
CA ALA A 52 2.16 5.26 1.95
C ALA A 52 0.84 5.25 2.76
N GLN A 53 -0.31 5.30 2.08
CA GLN A 53 -1.62 5.21 2.74
C GLN A 53 -1.82 3.87 3.44
N ASN A 54 -1.45 2.76 2.80
CA ASN A 54 -1.51 1.42 3.40
C ASN A 54 -0.59 1.33 4.62
N LEU A 55 0.64 1.86 4.53
CA LEU A 55 1.57 1.90 5.65
C LEU A 55 0.99 2.64 6.86
N ILE A 56 0.39 3.82 6.63
CA ILE A 56 -0.24 4.61 7.69
C ILE A 56 -1.42 3.86 8.30
N THR A 57 -2.23 3.19 7.48
CA THR A 57 -3.38 2.39 7.93
C THR A 57 -2.92 1.23 8.81
N ASP A 58 -1.93 0.47 8.35
CA ASP A 58 -1.37 -0.67 9.10
C ASP A 58 -0.71 -0.24 10.41
N LEU A 59 0.06 0.85 10.38
CA LEU A 59 0.70 1.41 11.56
C LEU A 59 -0.37 1.85 12.58
N SER A 60 -1.41 2.52 12.12
CA SER A 60 -2.51 2.99 12.97
C SER A 60 -3.23 1.81 13.60
N ASP A 61 -3.62 0.80 12.83
CA ASP A 61 -4.31 -0.38 13.34
C ASP A 61 -3.44 -1.14 14.36
N LYS A 62 -2.22 -1.53 13.98
CA LYS A 62 -1.35 -2.33 14.85
C LYS A 62 -0.97 -1.61 16.13
N CYS A 63 -0.61 -0.33 16.06
CA CYS A 63 -0.17 0.40 17.24
C CYS A 63 -1.33 0.76 18.17
N THR A 64 -2.51 1.09 17.63
CA THR A 64 -3.68 1.32 18.49
C THR A 64 -4.12 0.04 19.18
N HIS A 65 -4.20 -1.08 18.45
CA HIS A 65 -4.53 -2.39 19.03
C HIS A 65 -3.55 -2.81 20.13
N LYS A 66 -2.26 -2.49 19.97
CA LYS A 66 -1.23 -2.85 20.93
C LYS A 66 -1.22 -1.97 22.17
N CYS A 67 -1.47 -0.67 22.00
CA CYS A 67 -1.22 0.34 23.04
C CYS A 67 -2.47 0.85 23.74
N ILE A 68 -3.65 0.77 23.11
CA ILE A 68 -4.90 1.31 23.67
C ILE A 68 -5.72 0.16 24.26
N THR A 69 -5.64 -0.02 25.57
CA THR A 69 -6.37 -1.08 26.29
C THR A 69 -7.75 -0.65 26.79
N SER A 70 -7.92 0.65 27.05
CA SER A 70 -9.15 1.24 27.55
C SER A 70 -9.45 2.54 26.80
N PRO A 71 -10.26 2.49 25.74
CA PRO A 71 -10.53 3.68 24.93
C PRO A 71 -11.24 4.75 25.77
N GLY A 72 -10.70 5.97 25.76
CA GLY A 72 -11.25 7.14 26.44
C GLY A 72 -11.27 8.36 25.53
N SER A 73 -11.75 9.49 26.04
CA SER A 73 -11.77 10.76 25.30
C SER A 73 -10.39 11.39 25.13
N SER A 74 -9.37 10.86 25.80
CA SER A 74 -7.99 11.32 25.71
C SER A 74 -7.02 10.16 25.90
N LEU A 75 -5.82 10.33 25.33
CA LEU A 75 -4.71 9.40 25.53
C LEU A 75 -4.01 9.72 26.85
N SER A 76 -3.89 8.70 27.71
CA SER A 76 -3.03 8.74 28.89
C SER A 76 -1.55 8.91 28.50
N ASN A 77 -0.71 9.32 29.45
CA ASN A 77 0.72 9.47 29.19
C ASN A 77 1.39 8.14 28.82
N GLY A 78 0.92 7.03 29.41
CA GLY A 78 1.40 5.68 29.10
C GLY A 78 1.06 5.26 27.67
N GLU A 79 -0.18 5.51 27.22
CA GLU A 79 -0.60 5.23 25.84
C GLU A 79 0.20 6.05 24.82
N LYS A 80 0.43 7.34 25.10
CA LYS A 80 1.27 8.20 24.23
C LYS A 80 2.69 7.65 24.10
N GLN A 81 3.32 7.28 25.21
CA GLN A 81 4.67 6.70 25.19
C GLN A 81 4.70 5.33 24.49
N CYS A 82 3.68 4.50 24.69
CA CYS A 82 3.56 3.22 23.99
C CYS A 82 3.44 3.44 22.48
N LEU A 83 2.54 4.33 22.05
CA LEU A 83 2.33 4.64 20.63
C LEU A 83 3.62 5.14 19.98
N GLN A 84 4.33 6.07 20.61
CA GLN A 84 5.61 6.57 20.09
C GLN A 84 6.60 5.41 19.85
N ARG A 85 6.82 4.56 20.85
CA ARG A 85 7.71 3.40 20.72
C ARG A 85 7.22 2.39 19.69
N CYS A 86 5.91 2.17 19.61
CA CYS A 86 5.32 1.26 18.63
C CYS A 86 5.56 1.74 17.21
N MET A 87 5.32 3.03 16.94
CA MET A 87 5.54 3.63 15.62
C MET A 87 7.01 3.51 15.20
N ASP A 88 7.95 3.85 16.09
CA ASP A 88 9.39 3.74 15.81
C ASP A 88 9.77 2.29 15.44
N ARG A 89 9.37 1.32 16.27
CA ARG A 89 9.68 -0.11 16.04
C ARG A 89 8.98 -0.69 14.81
N PHE A 90 7.77 -0.24 14.51
CA PHE A 90 7.06 -0.67 13.32
C PHE A 90 7.79 -0.19 12.07
N MET A 91 8.20 1.09 12.02
CA MET A 91 8.95 1.64 10.90
C MET A 91 10.31 0.96 10.71
N ASP A 92 11.03 0.69 11.80
CA ASP A 92 12.30 -0.05 11.73
C ASP A 92 12.13 -1.45 11.15
N SER A 93 11.10 -2.17 11.63
CA SER A 93 10.79 -3.52 11.15
C SER A 93 10.37 -3.50 9.68
N TRP A 94 9.52 -2.55 9.30
CA TRP A 94 9.06 -2.38 7.92
C TRP A 94 10.23 -2.06 6.98
N ASN A 95 11.13 -1.15 7.35
CA ASN A 95 12.30 -0.79 6.56
C ASN A 95 13.22 -1.99 6.34
N LEU A 96 13.49 -2.78 7.38
CA LEU A 96 14.32 -3.99 7.29
C LEU A 96 13.73 -5.01 6.32
N VAL A 97 12.43 -5.28 6.45
CA VAL A 97 11.72 -6.23 5.56
C VAL A 97 11.69 -5.71 4.13
N SER A 98 11.40 -4.42 3.93
CA SER A 98 11.35 -3.76 2.62
C SER A 98 12.69 -3.85 1.90
N GLN A 99 13.80 -3.52 2.57
CA GLN A 99 15.15 -3.63 2.00
C GLN A 99 15.52 -5.08 1.66
N THR A 100 15.17 -6.03 2.53
CA THR A 100 15.45 -7.46 2.31
C THR A 100 14.68 -7.97 1.09
N LEU A 101 13.42 -7.58 0.93
CA LEU A 101 12.61 -7.94 -0.22
C LEU A 101 13.15 -7.30 -1.50
N GLN A 102 13.49 -6.01 -1.49
CA GLN A 102 14.09 -5.33 -2.64
C GLN A 102 15.37 -6.01 -3.10
N LYS A 103 16.23 -6.41 -2.16
CA LYS A 103 17.46 -7.15 -2.47
C LYS A 103 17.16 -8.48 -3.17
N ARG A 104 16.22 -9.27 -2.64
CA ARG A 104 15.82 -10.55 -3.28
C ARG A 104 15.27 -10.35 -4.70
N LEU A 105 14.44 -9.33 -4.91
CA LEU A 105 13.90 -9.03 -6.24
C LEU A 105 15.00 -8.67 -7.24
N GLN A 106 16.02 -7.91 -6.82
CA GLN A 106 17.17 -7.59 -7.68
C GLN A 106 17.97 -8.84 -8.02
N ASP A 107 18.21 -9.72 -7.05
CA ASP A 107 18.92 -10.99 -7.25
C ASP A 107 18.15 -11.90 -8.23
N ASP A 108 16.82 -12.02 -8.09
CA ASP A 108 15.96 -12.82 -8.98
C ASP A 108 15.96 -12.29 -10.43
N LEU A 109 15.93 -10.96 -10.60
CA LEU A 109 16.00 -10.31 -11.92
C LEU A 109 17.37 -10.50 -12.59
N ALA A 110 18.46 -10.47 -11.80
CA ALA A 110 19.81 -10.76 -12.29
C ALA A 110 19.96 -12.25 -12.68
N ALA A 111 19.33 -13.17 -11.94
CA ALA A 111 19.33 -14.59 -12.27
C ALA A 111 18.48 -14.90 -13.52
N GLY A 112 17.34 -14.24 -13.70
CA GLY A 112 16.47 -14.41 -14.87
C GLY A 112 17.05 -13.86 -16.18
N SER A 113 17.90 -12.84 -16.11
CA SER A 113 18.59 -12.27 -17.29
C SER A 113 19.75 -13.14 -17.81
N ALA A 114 20.23 -14.12 -17.03
CA ALA A 114 21.18 -15.12 -17.49
C ALA A 114 20.55 -16.28 -18.31
N ALA A 115 19.21 -16.43 -18.29
CA ALA A 115 18.49 -17.47 -19.02
C ALA A 115 17.90 -17.02 -20.37
N GLY A 116 18.06 -15.74 -20.75
CA GLY A 116 17.50 -15.16 -22.00
C GLY A 116 18.44 -15.16 -23.20
N GLY A 117 19.64 -15.73 -23.09
CA GLY A 117 20.70 -15.67 -24.11
C GLY A 117 20.95 -16.99 -24.83
N SER A 118 19.93 -17.66 -25.41
CA SER A 118 20.16 -18.66 -26.46
C SER A 118 18.86 -19.07 -27.16
N PHE A 119 18.45 -18.32 -28.17
CA PHE A 119 17.74 -18.89 -29.31
C PHE A 119 18.35 -18.24 -30.55
N SER A 120 19.16 -19.04 -31.27
CA SER A 120 19.72 -18.75 -32.60
C SER A 120 18.63 -18.51 -33.63
#